data_AF-A0A965ETU6-F1
#
_entry.id   AF-A0A965ETU6-F1
#
_cell.length_a   1.000
_cell.length_b   1.000
_cell.length_c   1.000
_cell.angle_alpha   90.00
_cell.angle_beta   90.00
_cell.angle_gamma   90.00
#
_symmetry.space_group_name_H-M   'P 1'
#
loop_
_entity.id
_entity.type
_entity.pdbx_description
1 polymer ?
#
loop_
_entity_poly.entity_id
_entity_poly.type
_entity_poly.pdbx_seq_one_letter_code
_entity_poly.pdbx_strand_id
1 'polypeptide(L)'
;MVFALANTSDSYKPLAIWFSQKCPAKWADGGAAALDALWADALARGGAAGGAGNALTIRSIAHWARACDPARYAEAMERSYFTMLTGYVYEHGGRLQHYMVAKVLHAMLGAKFVVDIDVGPRGALAYCWYEFVLPGQQMRPGEVWKWRREVEPDDVHIYMSEKLSKVLDQISEHLDEKKGAAADEDAARYYRDLGKAFAVSKGQLYNDTFKNGVIRQASYLFRRRGFAENLDRLPGLFGTLNGVLRVGPRCALIDHFHEFPVSRYSPVAWKPFDPTDPWTKLALDAIADIIVEPDARDWILFHAAQGLSGDPKEGLLLMWEGGGQNGKTSFLRWVAKALGPYADKFNIQLMCSEREDADRPNSAMMRFKHL
;
A
#
# COMPACT_ATOMS: atom_id res chain seq x y z
N MET A 1 3.10 2.47 19.08
CA MET A 1 2.19 3.65 19.11
C MET A 1 2.96 4.98 19.15
N VAL A 2 3.87 5.19 20.11
CA VAL A 2 4.63 6.45 20.26
C VAL A 2 5.29 6.90 18.94
N PHE A 3 6.05 6.01 18.28
CA PHE A 3 6.65 6.27 16.96
C PHE A 3 5.63 6.71 15.91
N ALA A 4 4.47 6.05 15.86
CA ALA A 4 3.44 6.37 14.88
C ALA A 4 2.82 7.76 15.07
N LEU A 5 2.65 8.19 16.32
CA LEU A 5 2.16 9.53 16.63
C LEU A 5 3.23 10.59 16.33
N ALA A 6 4.48 10.35 16.77
CA ALA A 6 5.61 11.25 16.54
C ALA A 6 5.89 11.48 15.05
N ASN A 7 5.86 10.41 14.24
CA ASN A 7 6.03 10.50 12.79
C ASN A 7 4.88 11.23 12.08
N THR A 8 3.71 11.36 12.70
CA THR A 8 2.56 12.03 12.09
C THR A 8 2.55 13.53 12.42
N SER A 9 2.73 13.90 13.68
CA SER A 9 2.82 15.31 14.09
C SER A 9 3.36 15.43 15.51
N ASP A 10 4.23 16.42 15.73
CA ASP A 10 4.70 16.76 17.08
C ASP A 10 3.55 17.18 18.02
N SER A 11 2.48 17.74 17.45
CA SER A 11 1.26 18.13 18.19
C SER A 11 0.53 16.96 18.86
N TYR A 12 0.84 15.71 18.50
CA TYR A 12 0.25 14.52 19.10
C TYR A 12 0.99 14.01 20.34
N LYS A 13 2.05 14.69 20.80
CA LYS A 13 2.76 14.32 22.03
C LYS A 13 1.84 14.22 23.26
N PRO A 14 0.88 15.14 23.51
CA PRO A 14 -0.07 15.00 24.61
C PRO A 14 -0.90 13.72 24.57
N LEU A 15 -1.28 13.27 23.36
CA LEU A 15 -2.03 12.02 23.18
C LEU A 15 -1.16 10.80 23.51
N ALA A 16 0.12 10.83 23.14
CA ALA A 16 1.06 9.76 23.46
C ALA A 16 1.29 9.64 24.98
N ILE A 17 1.35 10.78 25.69
CA ILE A 17 1.43 10.83 27.15
C ILE A 17 0.17 10.21 27.75
N TRP A 18 -1.01 10.69 27.35
CA TRP A 18 -2.29 10.20 27.86
C TRP A 18 -2.45 8.68 27.67
N PHE A 19 -2.04 8.15 26.51
CA PHE A 19 -2.11 6.71 26.27
C PHE A 19 -1.11 5.94 27.13
N SER A 20 0.11 6.44 27.30
CA SER A 20 1.15 5.75 28.07
C SER A 20 0.79 5.67 29.56
N GLN A 21 0.03 6.65 30.07
CA GLN A 21 -0.56 6.63 31.41
C GLN A 21 -1.59 5.51 31.62
N LYS A 22 -2.13 4.89 30.56
CA LYS A 22 -3.01 3.71 30.67
C LYS A 22 -2.28 2.45 31.14
N CYS A 23 -0.95 2.48 31.28
CA CYS A 23 -0.17 1.45 31.95
C CYS A 23 0.49 2.03 33.21
N PRO A 24 -0.23 2.12 34.35
CA PRO A 24 0.25 2.81 35.55
C PRO A 24 1.57 2.27 36.09
N ALA A 25 1.78 0.94 36.02
CA ALA A 25 3.01 0.30 36.48
C ALA A 25 4.25 0.79 35.72
N LYS A 26 4.19 0.82 34.39
CA LYS A 26 5.29 1.32 33.55
C LYS A 26 5.43 2.83 33.60
N TRP A 27 4.32 3.55 33.80
CA TRP A 27 4.36 5.01 33.92
C TRP A 27 5.05 5.46 35.20
N ALA A 28 4.77 4.80 36.33
CA ALA A 28 5.42 5.06 37.61
C ALA A 28 6.92 4.71 37.60
N ASP A 29 7.32 3.67 36.86
CA ASP A 29 8.72 3.25 36.67
C ASP A 29 9.42 4.03 35.54
N GLY A 30 9.53 5.35 35.68
CA GLY A 30 10.27 6.20 34.73
C GLY A 30 9.63 6.36 33.35
N GLY A 31 8.34 6.02 33.19
CA GLY A 31 7.67 6.01 31.89
C GLY A 31 7.62 7.37 31.18
N ALA A 32 7.65 8.48 31.92
CA ALA A 32 7.76 9.82 31.33
C ALA A 32 9.09 10.02 30.59
N ALA A 33 10.21 9.70 31.24
CA ALA A 33 11.53 9.78 30.62
C ALA A 33 11.68 8.78 29.46
N ALA A 34 11.13 7.57 29.60
CA ALA A 34 11.11 6.59 28.54
C ALA A 34 10.31 7.06 27.31
N LEU A 35 9.17 7.73 27.52
CA LEU A 35 8.37 8.30 26.44
C LEU A 35 9.14 9.40 25.71
N ASP A 36 9.79 10.31 26.43
CA ASP A 36 10.57 11.39 25.83
C ASP A 36 11.76 10.85 25.01
N ALA A 37 12.44 9.82 25.52
CA ALA A 37 13.50 9.14 24.78
C ALA A 37 12.99 8.48 23.49
N LEU A 38 11.86 7.76 23.55
CA LEU A 38 11.24 7.15 22.36
C LEU A 38 10.72 8.20 21.37
N TRP A 39 10.23 9.35 21.85
CA TRP A 39 9.78 10.46 21.02
C TRP A 39 10.94 11.10 20.27
N ALA A 40 12.04 11.38 20.98
CA ALA A 40 13.26 11.92 20.38
C ALA A 40 13.87 10.96 19.35
N ASP A 41 13.92 9.66 19.66
CA ASP A 41 14.39 8.63 18.72
C ASP A 41 13.50 8.55 17.48
N ALA A 42 12.17 8.63 17.64
CA ALA A 42 11.25 8.65 16.51
C ALA A 42 11.47 9.88 15.60
N LEU A 43 11.65 11.07 16.17
CA LEU A 43 11.93 12.29 15.41
C LEU A 43 13.30 12.23 14.71
N ALA A 44 14.33 11.71 15.39
CA ALA A 44 15.67 11.53 14.83
C ALA A 44 15.66 10.56 13.63
N ARG A 45 14.87 9.48 13.72
CA ARG A 45 14.70 8.51 12.62
C ARG A 45 13.81 9.02 11.50
N GLY A 46 12.78 9.82 11.83
CA GLY A 46 11.85 10.40 10.86
C GLY A 46 12.45 11.53 10.02
N GLY A 47 13.47 12.23 10.53
CA GLY A 47 14.18 13.31 9.82
C GLY A 47 15.16 12.85 8.74
N ALA A 48 15.49 11.55 8.68
CA ALA A 48 16.34 10.99 7.63
C ALA A 48 15.53 10.79 6.34
N ALA A 49 15.32 11.88 5.60
CA ALA A 49 14.83 11.85 4.22
C ALA A 49 15.79 10.99 3.36
N GLY A 50 15.53 9.68 3.28
CA GLY A 50 16.36 8.72 2.55
C GLY A 50 16.71 7.43 3.33
N GLY A 51 16.37 7.33 4.62
CA GLY A 51 16.62 6.10 5.38
C GLY A 51 15.49 5.08 5.21
N ALA A 52 15.83 3.83 4.88
CA ALA A 52 14.96 2.65 4.78
C ALA A 52 14.25 2.24 6.10
N GLY A 53 13.94 3.19 6.98
CA GLY A 53 13.14 2.98 8.17
C GLY A 53 11.65 2.97 7.82
N ASN A 54 10.96 1.88 8.11
CA ASN A 54 9.50 1.79 8.06
C ASN A 54 8.91 2.79 9.09
N ALA A 55 8.73 4.05 8.70
CA ALA A 55 8.13 5.05 9.56
C ALA A 55 6.69 4.61 9.83
N LEU A 56 6.46 4.07 11.02
CA LEU A 56 5.12 3.73 11.47
C LEU A 56 4.27 4.99 11.40
N THR A 57 3.06 4.91 10.86
CA THR A 57 2.09 6.01 10.87
C THR A 57 0.78 5.59 11.53
N ILE A 58 -0.22 6.48 11.49
CA ILE A 58 -1.58 6.17 11.90
C ILE A 58 -2.17 4.93 11.20
N ARG A 59 -1.70 4.58 10.00
CA ARG A 59 -2.11 3.36 9.29
C ARG A 59 -1.65 2.09 10.02
N SER A 60 -0.44 2.13 10.57
CA SER A 60 0.09 1.06 11.40
C SER A 60 -0.72 0.87 12.68
N ILE A 61 -1.13 1.98 13.32
CA ILE A 61 -2.03 1.95 14.49
C ILE A 61 -3.38 1.32 14.10
N ALA A 62 -3.99 1.77 13.00
CA ALA A 62 -5.27 1.26 12.53
C ALA A 62 -5.20 -0.25 12.22
N HIS A 63 -4.12 -0.71 11.58
CA HIS A 63 -3.90 -2.12 11.30
C HIS A 63 -3.82 -2.96 12.59
N TRP A 64 -2.97 -2.57 13.54
CA TRP A 64 -2.83 -3.32 14.79
C TRP A 64 -4.07 -3.26 15.67
N ALA A 65 -4.76 -2.12 15.74
CA ALA A 65 -6.01 -2.00 16.47
C ALA A 65 -7.06 -2.97 15.91
N ARG A 66 -7.18 -3.07 14.58
CA ARG A 66 -8.06 -4.01 13.90
C ARG A 66 -7.65 -5.47 14.13
N ALA A 67 -6.36 -5.77 14.19
CA ALA A 67 -5.87 -7.13 14.43
C ALA A 67 -6.04 -7.58 15.89
N CYS A 68 -5.91 -6.67 16.85
CA CYS A 68 -6.01 -6.98 18.28
C CYS A 68 -7.46 -7.23 18.73
N ASP A 69 -8.38 -6.36 18.32
CA ASP A 69 -9.81 -6.48 18.66
C ASP A 69 -10.67 -5.92 17.50
N PRO A 70 -11.00 -6.78 16.51
CA PRO A 70 -11.76 -6.35 15.34
C PRO A 70 -13.14 -5.77 15.70
N ALA A 71 -13.80 -6.32 16.73
CA ALA A 71 -15.15 -5.94 17.11
C ALA A 71 -15.16 -4.55 17.75
N ARG A 72 -14.30 -4.29 18.74
CA ARG A 72 -14.21 -2.97 19.37
C ARG A 72 -13.67 -1.92 18.43
N TYR A 73 -12.76 -2.28 17.53
CA TYR A 73 -12.30 -1.38 16.49
C TYR A 73 -13.47 -0.98 15.57
N ALA A 74 -14.27 -1.94 15.11
CA ALA A 74 -15.45 -1.65 14.27
C ALA A 74 -16.44 -0.73 14.99
N GLU A 75 -16.78 -1.03 16.25
CA GLU A 75 -17.67 -0.20 17.08
C GLU A 75 -17.17 1.24 17.22
N ALA A 76 -15.88 1.43 17.56
CA ALA A 76 -15.28 2.75 17.73
C ALA A 76 -15.28 3.57 16.42
N MET A 77 -15.00 2.90 15.31
CA MET A 77 -15.01 3.52 13.99
C MET A 77 -16.43 3.87 13.53
N GLU A 78 -17.40 2.94 13.67
CA GLU A 78 -18.81 3.18 13.36
C GLU A 78 -19.37 4.38 14.14
N ARG A 79 -19.07 4.46 15.45
CA ARG A 79 -19.45 5.61 16.28
C ARG A 79 -18.84 6.92 15.78
N SER A 80 -17.58 6.89 15.33
CA SER A 80 -16.91 8.07 14.78
C SER A 80 -17.53 8.51 13.45
N TYR A 81 -17.87 7.59 12.55
CA TYR A 81 -18.54 7.90 11.29
C TYR A 81 -19.95 8.44 11.52
N PHE A 82 -20.71 7.81 12.44
CA PHE A 82 -22.03 8.27 12.85
C PHE A 82 -21.96 9.69 13.40
N THR A 83 -21.02 9.98 14.30
CA THR A 83 -20.86 11.32 14.89
C THR A 83 -20.55 12.37 13.82
N MET A 84 -19.64 12.05 12.89
CA MET A 84 -19.26 12.95 11.80
C MET A 84 -20.43 13.25 10.85
N LEU A 85 -21.15 12.22 10.41
CA LEU A 85 -22.29 12.37 9.51
C LEU A 85 -23.47 13.08 10.19
N THR A 86 -23.78 12.72 11.43
CA THR A 86 -24.83 13.38 12.22
C THR A 86 -24.54 14.87 12.39
N GLY A 87 -23.28 15.23 12.63
CA GLY A 87 -22.82 16.63 12.64
C GLY A 87 -23.17 17.34 11.33
N TYR A 88 -22.79 16.77 10.17
CA TYR A 88 -23.13 17.35 8.87
C TYR A 88 -24.63 17.43 8.60
N VAL A 89 -25.40 16.43 9.04
CA VAL A 89 -26.86 16.43 8.90
C VAL A 89 -27.47 17.63 9.63
N TYR A 90 -27.07 17.87 10.88
CA TYR A 90 -27.56 19.02 11.64
C TYR A 90 -27.08 20.36 11.09
N GLU A 91 -25.79 20.48 10.76
CA GLU A 91 -25.18 21.72 10.24
C GLU A 91 -25.74 22.13 8.87
N HIS A 92 -26.09 21.16 8.02
CA HIS A 92 -26.50 21.40 6.63
C HIS A 92 -27.97 21.08 6.37
N GLY A 93 -28.80 20.98 7.41
CA GLY A 93 -30.24 20.77 7.27
C GLY A 93 -30.59 19.50 6.48
N GLY A 94 -29.86 18.41 6.71
CA GLY A 94 -30.08 17.10 6.10
C GLY A 94 -29.50 16.94 4.69
N ARG A 95 -28.86 17.98 4.13
CA ARG A 95 -28.29 17.92 2.78
C ARG A 95 -26.83 17.47 2.82
N LEU A 96 -26.57 16.24 2.39
CA LEU A 96 -25.20 15.73 2.26
C LEU A 96 -24.66 15.99 0.86
N GLN A 97 -23.57 16.76 0.79
CA GLN A 97 -22.89 17.09 -0.47
C GLN A 97 -21.69 16.18 -0.72
N HIS A 98 -21.21 16.16 -1.97
CA HIS A 98 -20.11 15.29 -2.41
C HIS A 98 -18.89 15.32 -1.48
N TYR A 99 -18.44 16.51 -1.07
CA TYR A 99 -17.25 16.69 -0.24
C TYR A 99 -17.43 16.17 1.20
N MET A 100 -18.63 16.28 1.77
CA MET A 100 -18.95 15.76 3.12
C MET A 100 -18.84 14.25 3.14
N VAL A 101 -19.44 13.60 2.15
CA VAL A 101 -19.34 12.15 1.97
C VAL A 101 -17.89 11.73 1.72
N ALA A 102 -17.16 12.47 0.89
CA ALA A 102 -15.75 12.21 0.62
C ALA A 102 -14.88 12.28 1.89
N LYS A 103 -15.14 13.21 2.82
CA LYS A 103 -14.45 13.29 4.12
C LYS A 103 -14.71 12.06 4.99
N VAL A 104 -15.94 11.58 5.03
CA VAL A 104 -16.31 10.37 5.76
C VAL A 104 -15.63 9.15 5.14
N LEU A 105 -15.63 9.03 3.80
CA LEU A 105 -14.91 7.96 3.11
C LEU A 105 -13.41 8.00 3.38
N HIS A 106 -12.81 9.19 3.43
CA HIS A 106 -11.41 9.34 3.81
C HIS A 106 -11.15 8.86 5.25
N ALA A 107 -12.05 9.15 6.19
CA ALA A 107 -11.96 8.59 7.54
C ALA A 107 -12.11 7.05 7.56
N MET A 108 -12.95 6.49 6.68
CA MET A 108 -13.19 5.04 6.58
C MET A 108 -12.05 4.26 5.90
N LEU A 109 -11.51 4.82 4.82
CA LEU A 109 -10.65 4.10 3.87
C LEU A 109 -9.27 4.73 3.69
N GLY A 110 -8.97 5.86 4.34
CA GLY A 110 -7.71 6.59 4.20
C GLY A 110 -6.46 5.80 4.60
N ALA A 111 -6.62 4.72 5.37
CA ALA A 111 -5.51 3.81 5.65
C ALA A 111 -5.27 2.77 4.54
N LYS A 112 -6.24 2.53 3.66
CA LYS A 112 -6.18 1.50 2.62
C LYS A 112 -5.79 2.09 1.26
N PHE A 113 -6.30 3.27 0.93
CA PHE A 113 -6.08 3.90 -0.38
C PHE A 113 -5.18 5.13 -0.29
N VAL A 114 -4.48 5.40 -1.38
CA VAL A 114 -3.71 6.61 -1.64
C VAL A 114 -3.98 7.05 -3.08
N VAL A 115 -3.97 8.35 -3.33
CA VAL A 115 -4.05 8.92 -4.67
C VAL A 115 -2.81 9.76 -4.95
N ASP A 116 -2.29 9.69 -6.17
CA ASP A 116 -1.27 10.63 -6.66
C ASP A 116 -1.45 10.92 -8.17
N ILE A 117 -0.64 11.79 -8.77
CA ILE A 117 -0.66 12.05 -10.21
C ILE A 117 0.35 11.10 -10.81
N ASP A 118 -0.10 10.33 -11.79
CA ASP A 118 0.73 9.41 -12.55
C ASP A 118 0.21 9.36 -14.00
N VAL A 119 0.94 8.67 -14.87
CA VAL A 119 0.57 8.45 -16.28
C VAL A 119 -0.71 7.64 -16.34
N GLY A 120 -1.82 8.28 -16.71
CA GLY A 120 -3.14 7.67 -16.85
C GLY A 120 -3.23 6.70 -18.05
N PRO A 121 -4.38 6.03 -18.24
CA PRO A 121 -4.56 5.02 -19.30
C PRO A 121 -4.32 5.53 -20.73
N ARG A 122 -4.49 6.85 -20.94
CA ARG A 122 -4.29 7.52 -22.23
C ARG A 122 -2.93 8.21 -22.35
N GLY A 123 -1.98 7.91 -21.46
CA GLY A 123 -0.65 8.52 -21.45
C GLY A 123 -0.58 9.93 -20.85
N ALA A 124 -1.71 10.59 -20.62
CA ALA A 124 -1.77 11.89 -19.95
C ALA A 124 -1.70 11.76 -18.43
N LEU A 125 -1.12 12.75 -17.76
CA LEU A 125 -1.12 12.82 -16.30
C LEU A 125 -2.54 12.90 -15.76
N ALA A 126 -2.86 12.03 -14.81
CA ALA A 126 -4.17 11.94 -14.19
C ALA A 126 -4.06 11.51 -12.72
N TYR A 127 -5.11 11.77 -11.94
CA TYR A 127 -5.25 11.19 -10.61
C TYR A 127 -5.36 9.67 -10.73
N CYS A 128 -4.41 8.94 -10.15
CA CYS A 128 -4.37 7.50 -10.10
C CYS A 128 -4.55 7.02 -8.67
N TRP A 129 -5.38 5.97 -8.50
CA TRP A 129 -5.62 5.36 -7.21
C TRP A 129 -4.63 4.23 -6.98
N TYR A 130 -4.23 4.07 -5.73
CA TYR A 130 -3.38 2.99 -5.26
C TYR A 130 -4.00 2.38 -4.00
N GLU A 131 -4.06 1.07 -3.97
CA GLU A 131 -4.62 0.31 -2.86
C GLU A 131 -3.52 -0.53 -2.22
N PHE A 132 -3.42 -0.50 -0.90
CA PHE A 132 -2.55 -1.42 -0.18
C PHE A 132 -3.26 -2.76 0.06
N VAL A 133 -2.68 -3.84 -0.44
CA VAL A 133 -3.31 -5.16 -0.48
C VAL A 133 -3.05 -5.94 0.81
N LEU A 134 -4.13 -6.27 1.50
CA LEU A 134 -4.10 -7.08 2.73
C LEU A 134 -4.48 -8.55 2.44
N PRO A 135 -4.04 -9.51 3.26
CA PRO A 135 -4.43 -10.91 3.11
C PRO A 135 -5.95 -11.09 3.27
N GLY A 136 -6.54 -11.99 2.47
CA GLY A 136 -7.95 -12.35 2.54
C GLY A 136 -8.90 -11.53 1.66
N GLN A 137 -8.40 -10.50 0.96
CA GLN A 137 -9.19 -9.78 -0.04
C GLN A 137 -9.03 -10.37 -1.45
N GLN A 138 -9.87 -9.93 -2.39
CA GLN A 138 -9.71 -10.29 -3.81
C GLN A 138 -8.40 -9.68 -4.34
N MET A 139 -7.46 -10.53 -4.73
CA MET A 139 -6.12 -10.13 -5.18
C MET A 139 -5.55 -11.12 -6.19
N ARG A 140 -4.61 -10.65 -7.04
CA ARG A 140 -3.80 -11.52 -7.88
C ARG A 140 -2.65 -12.13 -7.05
N PRO A 141 -2.14 -13.31 -7.44
CA PRO A 141 -0.98 -13.89 -6.78
C PRO A 141 0.21 -12.92 -6.78
N GLY A 142 0.74 -12.61 -5.59
CA GLY A 142 1.90 -11.73 -5.42
C GLY A 142 1.60 -10.28 -5.05
N GLU A 143 0.33 -9.86 -5.09
CA GLU A 143 -0.05 -8.49 -4.70
C GLU A 143 -0.05 -8.27 -3.19
N VAL A 144 -0.14 -9.34 -2.38
CA VAL A 144 -0.21 -9.24 -0.92
C VAL A 144 0.95 -8.42 -0.33
N TRP A 145 0.63 -7.56 0.63
CA TRP A 145 1.54 -6.63 1.29
C TRP A 145 2.14 -5.57 0.35
N LYS A 146 1.57 -5.34 -0.82
CA LYS A 146 2.08 -4.35 -1.79
C LYS A 146 0.98 -3.38 -2.19
N TRP A 147 1.38 -2.30 -2.82
CA TRP A 147 0.47 -1.36 -3.45
C TRP A 147 0.09 -1.85 -4.84
N ARG A 148 -1.20 -1.93 -5.13
CA ARG A 148 -1.68 -2.12 -6.50
C ARG A 148 -2.22 -0.80 -7.03
N ARG A 149 -1.98 -0.54 -8.30
CA ARG A 149 -2.58 0.59 -9.00
C ARG A 149 -3.99 0.20 -9.43
N GLU A 150 -4.95 1.05 -9.10
CA GLU A 150 -6.35 0.92 -9.48
C GLU A 150 -6.70 1.96 -10.55
N VAL A 151 -7.32 1.50 -11.63
CA VAL A 151 -7.84 2.39 -12.68
C VAL A 151 -9.10 3.08 -12.19
N GLU A 152 -10.00 2.30 -11.59
CA GLU A 152 -11.19 2.77 -10.91
C GLU A 152 -11.23 2.16 -9.50
N PRO A 153 -11.55 2.93 -8.46
CA PRO A 153 -11.55 2.42 -7.09
C PRO A 153 -12.88 1.70 -6.78
N ASP A 154 -13.08 0.51 -7.36
CA ASP A 154 -14.29 -0.30 -7.22
C ASP A 154 -14.68 -0.52 -5.75
N ASP A 155 -13.69 -0.84 -4.92
CA ASP A 155 -13.83 -1.01 -3.48
C ASP A 155 -14.42 0.23 -2.80
N VAL A 156 -14.09 1.44 -3.26
CA VAL A 156 -14.66 2.69 -2.73
C VAL A 156 -16.14 2.81 -3.12
N HIS A 157 -16.51 2.47 -4.37
CA HIS A 157 -17.90 2.42 -4.80
C HIS A 157 -18.74 1.42 -3.99
N ILE A 158 -18.19 0.23 -3.74
CA ILE A 158 -18.85 -0.81 -2.94
C ILE A 158 -19.01 -0.33 -1.51
N TYR A 159 -17.97 0.27 -0.91
CA TYR A 159 -18.03 0.80 0.46
C TYR A 159 -19.11 1.88 0.64
N MET A 160 -19.26 2.76 -0.35
CA MET A 160 -20.33 3.76 -0.36
C MET A 160 -21.72 3.12 -0.36
N SER A 161 -21.88 2.00 -1.08
CA SER A 161 -23.18 1.35 -1.29
C SER A 161 -23.55 0.42 -0.13
N GLU A 162 -22.58 -0.18 0.54
CA GLU A 162 -22.82 -1.22 1.56
C GLU A 162 -22.53 -0.78 3.00
N LYS A 163 -21.42 -0.06 3.24
CA LYS A 163 -20.98 0.27 4.60
C LYS A 163 -21.48 1.64 5.01
N LEU A 164 -21.35 2.62 4.12
CA LEU A 164 -21.83 3.97 4.37
C LEU A 164 -23.38 4.00 4.45
N SER A 165 -24.07 3.22 3.62
CA SER A 165 -25.53 3.11 3.67
C SER A 165 -26.05 2.67 5.04
N LYS A 166 -25.42 1.68 5.67
CA LYS A 166 -25.77 1.23 7.04
C LYS A 166 -25.63 2.33 8.08
N VAL A 167 -24.58 3.15 8.01
CA VAL A 167 -24.42 4.28 8.94
C VAL A 167 -25.52 5.32 8.73
N LEU A 168 -25.97 5.51 7.48
CA LEU A 168 -27.07 6.43 7.18
C LEU A 168 -28.43 5.89 7.58
N ASP A 169 -28.62 4.57 7.57
CA ASP A 169 -29.80 3.91 8.15
C ASP A 169 -29.89 4.21 9.65
N GLN A 170 -28.79 4.04 10.39
CA GLN A 170 -28.72 4.39 11.83
C GLN A 170 -29.06 5.87 12.08
N ILE A 171 -28.65 6.78 11.19
CA ILE A 171 -28.99 8.20 11.30
C ILE A 171 -30.46 8.44 11.02
N SER A 172 -31.07 7.74 10.05
CA SER A 172 -32.51 7.81 9.81
C SER A 172 -33.28 7.41 11.07
N GLU A 173 -32.92 6.29 11.69
CA GLU A 173 -33.52 5.81 12.95
C GLU A 173 -33.34 6.83 14.07
N HIS A 174 -32.14 7.40 14.22
CA HIS A 174 -31.88 8.43 15.22
C HIS A 174 -32.76 9.68 15.06
N LEU A 175 -32.99 10.13 13.82
CA LEU A 175 -33.85 11.28 13.54
C LEU A 175 -35.32 10.97 13.86
N ASP A 176 -35.78 9.75 13.58
CA ASP A 176 -37.14 9.31 13.90
C ASP A 176 -37.36 9.18 15.42
N GLU A 177 -36.38 8.66 16.16
CA GLU A 177 -36.41 8.64 17.63
C GLU A 177 -36.49 10.06 18.22
N LYS A 178 -35.66 10.99 17.72
CA LYS A 178 -35.67 12.39 18.16
C LYS A 178 -36.98 13.10 17.85
N LYS A 179 -37.59 12.80 16.71
CA LYS A 179 -38.93 13.27 16.35
C LYS A 179 -40.00 12.71 17.28
N GLY A 180 -39.94 11.43 17.63
CA GLY A 180 -40.90 10.79 18.54
C GLY A 180 -40.78 11.26 19.99
N ALA A 181 -39.56 11.62 20.41
CA ALA A 181 -39.25 12.15 21.74
C ALA A 181 -39.35 13.70 21.83
N ALA A 182 -39.83 14.37 20.78
CA ALA A 182 -39.92 15.83 20.75
C ALA A 182 -40.94 16.35 21.79
N ALA A 183 -40.53 17.36 22.57
CA ALA A 183 -41.35 17.93 23.64
C ALA A 183 -42.49 18.82 23.13
N ASP A 184 -42.33 19.42 21.95
CA ASP A 184 -43.28 20.34 21.32
C ASP A 184 -43.44 20.07 19.81
N GLU A 185 -44.49 20.65 19.22
CA GLU A 185 -44.84 20.45 17.81
C GLU A 185 -43.81 21.09 16.86
N ASP A 186 -43.13 22.15 17.28
CA ASP A 186 -42.13 22.86 16.48
C ASP A 186 -40.83 22.05 16.37
N ALA A 187 -40.36 21.44 17.45
CA ALA A 187 -39.25 20.50 17.46
C ALA A 187 -39.59 19.25 16.64
N ALA A 188 -40.80 18.71 16.77
CA ALA A 188 -41.26 17.58 15.97
C ALA A 188 -41.32 17.92 14.46
N ARG A 189 -41.67 19.17 14.11
CA ARG A 189 -41.63 19.68 12.74
C ARG A 189 -40.20 19.82 12.22
N TYR A 190 -39.29 20.37 13.03
CA TYR A 190 -37.86 20.49 12.68
C TYR A 190 -37.24 19.14 12.33
N TYR A 191 -37.36 18.13 13.20
CA TYR A 191 -36.80 16.80 12.93
C TYR A 191 -37.47 16.11 11.74
N ARG A 192 -38.76 16.36 11.50
CA ARG A 192 -39.48 15.86 10.32
C ARG A 192 -38.94 16.44 9.02
N ASP A 193 -38.73 17.76 8.97
CA ASP A 193 -38.23 18.43 7.77
C ASP A 193 -36.75 18.10 7.54
N LEU A 194 -35.97 17.99 8.61
CA LEU A 194 -34.60 17.50 8.58
C LEU A 194 -34.51 16.06 8.04
N GLY A 195 -35.34 15.15 8.55
CA GLY A 195 -35.41 13.76 8.11
C GLY A 195 -35.83 13.63 6.64
N LYS A 196 -36.78 14.45 6.17
CA LYS A 196 -37.17 14.50 4.76
C LYS A 196 -36.01 14.92 3.86
N ALA A 197 -35.29 16.00 4.22
CA ALA A 197 -34.13 16.45 3.44
C ALA A 197 -33.00 15.40 3.44
N PHE A 198 -32.79 14.74 4.58
CA PHE A 198 -31.82 13.65 4.72
C PHE A 198 -32.16 12.43 3.88
N ALA A 199 -33.43 12.02 3.82
CA ALA A 199 -33.88 10.91 2.99
C ALA A 199 -33.57 11.13 1.49
N VAL A 200 -33.69 12.37 1.01
CA VAL A 200 -33.30 12.74 -0.38
C VAL A 200 -31.79 12.54 -0.57
N SER A 201 -30.96 13.06 0.34
CA SER A 201 -29.50 12.91 0.27
C SER A 201 -29.06 11.45 0.34
N LYS A 202 -29.72 10.65 1.19
CA LYS A 202 -29.49 9.20 1.29
C LYS A 202 -29.78 8.49 -0.03
N GLY A 203 -30.86 8.86 -0.71
CA GLY A 203 -31.20 8.33 -2.04
C GLY A 203 -30.13 8.62 -3.11
N GLN A 204 -29.39 9.74 -3.00
CA GLN A 204 -28.33 10.09 -3.94
C GLN A 204 -27.14 9.12 -3.89
N LEU A 205 -26.96 8.36 -2.81
CA LEU A 205 -25.89 7.36 -2.74
C LEU A 205 -26.11 6.14 -3.62
N TYR A 206 -27.28 6.00 -4.25
CA TYR A 206 -27.51 5.00 -5.29
C TYR A 206 -27.39 5.59 -6.70
N ASN A 207 -27.18 6.91 -6.82
CA ASN A 207 -27.00 7.60 -8.08
C ASN A 207 -25.52 7.59 -8.51
N ASP A 208 -25.26 7.08 -9.71
CA ASP A 208 -23.90 6.96 -10.25
C ASP A 208 -23.20 8.31 -10.43
N THR A 209 -23.91 9.34 -10.92
CA THR A 209 -23.36 10.69 -11.08
C THR A 209 -22.92 11.27 -9.73
N PHE A 210 -23.71 11.07 -8.69
CA PHE A 210 -23.36 11.50 -7.34
C PHE A 210 -22.15 10.74 -6.80
N LYS A 211 -22.11 9.40 -6.93
CA LYS A 211 -20.96 8.58 -6.53
C LYS A 211 -19.67 9.03 -7.21
N ASN A 212 -19.72 9.25 -8.52
CA ASN A 212 -18.58 9.73 -9.29
C ASN A 212 -18.15 11.15 -8.87
N GLY A 213 -19.11 12.00 -8.49
CA GLY A 213 -18.85 13.30 -7.86
C GLY A 213 -18.10 13.17 -6.52
N VAL A 214 -18.55 12.25 -5.66
CA VAL A 214 -17.89 11.95 -4.37
C VAL A 214 -16.47 11.43 -4.59
N ILE A 215 -16.26 10.47 -5.49
CA ILE A 215 -14.94 9.88 -5.75
C ILE A 215 -13.97 10.90 -6.31
N ARG A 216 -14.45 11.81 -7.18
CA ARG A 216 -13.64 12.94 -7.65
C ARG A 216 -13.20 13.82 -6.47
N GLN A 217 -14.10 14.15 -5.56
CA GLN A 217 -13.74 14.93 -4.36
C GLN A 217 -12.81 14.15 -3.41
N ALA A 218 -13.03 12.85 -3.27
CA ALA A 218 -12.19 11.96 -2.48
C ALA A 218 -10.76 11.92 -3.04
N SER A 219 -10.57 11.95 -4.36
CA SER A 219 -9.22 11.94 -4.95
C SER A 219 -8.32 13.07 -4.44
N TYR A 220 -8.89 14.23 -4.07
CA TYR A 220 -8.15 15.33 -3.44
C TYR A 220 -7.81 15.08 -1.97
N LEU A 221 -8.69 14.40 -1.23
CA LEU A 221 -8.50 14.08 0.18
C LEU A 221 -7.50 12.95 0.39
N PHE A 222 -7.54 11.93 -0.48
CA PHE A 222 -6.61 10.79 -0.48
C PHE A 222 -5.25 11.14 -1.10
N ARG A 223 -5.04 12.40 -1.50
CA ARG A 223 -3.86 12.83 -2.24
C ARG A 223 -2.60 12.79 -1.37
N ARG A 224 -1.63 11.96 -1.74
CA ARG A 224 -0.27 11.96 -1.19
C ARG A 224 0.73 12.31 -2.27
N ARG A 225 1.20 13.57 -2.27
CA ARG A 225 2.12 14.09 -3.30
C ARG A 225 3.47 13.37 -3.24
N GLY A 226 3.97 12.96 -4.40
CA GLY A 226 5.25 12.26 -4.54
C GLY A 226 5.18 10.77 -4.19
N PHE A 227 3.99 10.23 -3.93
CA PHE A 227 3.81 8.79 -3.71
C PHE A 227 4.12 8.00 -4.98
N ALA A 228 3.55 8.39 -6.13
CA ALA A 228 3.78 7.69 -7.40
C ALA A 228 5.25 7.79 -7.82
N GLU A 229 5.88 8.94 -7.59
CA GLU A 229 7.32 9.12 -7.85
C GLU A 229 8.19 8.24 -6.96
N ASN A 230 7.82 8.01 -5.70
CA ASN A 230 8.61 7.18 -4.78
C ASN A 230 8.28 5.69 -4.86
N LEU A 231 7.29 5.30 -5.67
CA LEU A 231 6.88 3.92 -5.86
C LEU A 231 8.01 3.12 -6.50
N ASP A 232 8.34 1.97 -5.89
CA ASP A 232 9.39 1.04 -6.30
C ASP A 232 10.81 1.66 -6.39
N ARG A 233 11.06 2.79 -5.71
CA ARG A 233 12.38 3.47 -5.71
C ARG A 233 13.29 3.14 -4.54
N LEU A 234 12.79 2.45 -3.51
CA LEU A 234 13.60 2.13 -2.34
C LEU A 234 14.58 0.98 -2.67
N PRO A 235 15.90 1.22 -2.59
CA PRO A 235 16.88 0.17 -2.83
C PRO A 235 16.78 -0.90 -1.74
N GLY A 236 17.13 -2.13 -2.11
CA GLY A 236 17.08 -3.27 -1.21
C GLY A 236 15.68 -3.75 -0.82
N LEU A 237 14.60 -3.26 -1.45
CA LEU A 237 13.26 -3.84 -1.32
C LEU A 237 12.85 -4.50 -2.64
N PHE A 238 12.49 -5.78 -2.57
CA PHE A 238 12.11 -6.57 -3.73
C PHE A 238 10.76 -7.25 -3.49
N GLY A 239 9.76 -6.98 -4.32
CA GLY A 239 8.47 -7.64 -4.21
C GLY A 239 8.54 -9.12 -4.61
N THR A 240 7.98 -10.00 -3.79
CA THR A 240 7.92 -11.46 -4.02
C THR A 240 6.49 -11.96 -3.87
N LEU A 241 6.22 -13.22 -4.25
CA LEU A 241 4.86 -13.77 -4.20
C LEU A 241 4.24 -13.69 -2.79
N ASN A 242 5.06 -13.90 -1.76
CA ASN A 242 4.62 -14.01 -0.36
C ASN A 242 4.89 -12.76 0.49
N GLY A 243 5.36 -11.66 -0.10
CA GLY A 243 5.58 -10.40 0.63
C GLY A 243 6.63 -9.51 -0.01
N VAL A 244 7.26 -8.65 0.78
CA VAL A 244 8.37 -7.80 0.33
C VAL A 244 9.66 -8.32 0.95
N LEU A 245 10.61 -8.71 0.11
CA LEU A 245 11.94 -9.12 0.54
C LEU A 245 12.81 -7.88 0.78
N ARG A 246 13.31 -7.73 2.00
CA ARG A 246 14.39 -6.80 2.30
C ARG A 246 15.72 -7.49 2.04
N VAL A 247 16.43 -7.02 1.02
CA VAL A 247 17.77 -7.46 0.60
C VAL A 247 18.82 -6.71 1.41
N GLY A 248 19.85 -7.44 1.84
CA GLY A 248 20.96 -6.92 2.62
C GLY A 248 21.88 -8.06 3.06
N PRO A 249 22.81 -7.84 4.00
CA PRO A 249 23.69 -8.90 4.51
C PRO A 249 22.93 -10.12 5.03
N ARG A 250 21.71 -9.89 5.53
CA ARG A 250 20.73 -10.93 5.83
C ARG A 250 19.40 -10.53 5.22
N CYS A 251 18.94 -11.33 4.25
CA CYS A 251 17.64 -11.16 3.66
C CYS A 251 16.53 -11.44 4.68
N ALA A 252 15.48 -10.62 4.69
CA ALA A 252 14.34 -10.79 5.57
C ALA A 252 13.04 -10.57 4.79
N LEU A 253 12.11 -11.52 4.89
CA LEU A 253 10.78 -11.37 4.34
C LEU A 253 9.94 -10.47 5.24
N ILE A 254 9.28 -9.51 4.62
CA ILE A 254 8.25 -8.68 5.24
C ILE A 254 6.90 -9.22 4.73
N ASP A 255 6.28 -10.03 5.57
CA ASP A 255 5.02 -10.75 5.37
C ASP A 255 3.90 -10.20 6.28
N HIS A 256 4.04 -8.95 6.70
CA HIS A 256 3.15 -8.23 7.59
C HIS A 256 2.97 -6.80 7.12
N PHE A 257 2.06 -6.06 7.77
CA PHE A 257 1.76 -4.69 7.39
C PHE A 257 3.00 -3.77 7.47
N HIS A 258 3.19 -2.97 6.43
CA HIS A 258 4.26 -1.99 6.33
C HIS A 258 3.83 -0.81 5.47
N GLU A 259 4.67 0.22 5.43
CA GLU A 259 4.39 1.45 4.67
C GLU A 259 5.24 1.63 3.43
N PHE A 260 6.11 0.65 3.14
CA PHE A 260 6.96 0.69 1.96
C PHE A 260 6.16 0.85 0.66
N PRO A 261 6.54 1.79 -0.23
CA PRO A 261 5.89 2.02 -1.50
C PRO A 261 6.40 1.00 -2.54
N VAL A 262 6.07 -0.28 -2.37
CA VAL A 262 6.41 -1.34 -3.32
C VAL A 262 5.14 -1.77 -4.05
N SER A 263 5.16 -1.80 -5.38
CA SER A 263 4.05 -2.25 -6.23
C SER A 263 4.42 -3.40 -7.15
N ARG A 264 5.67 -3.45 -7.60
CA ARG A 264 6.15 -4.49 -8.50
C ARG A 264 6.59 -5.73 -7.71
N TYR A 265 6.48 -6.89 -8.33
CA TYR A 265 6.83 -8.15 -7.67
C TYR A 265 7.20 -9.25 -8.67
N SER A 266 8.03 -10.19 -8.20
CA SER A 266 8.20 -11.49 -8.83
C SER A 266 7.06 -12.44 -8.41
N PRO A 267 6.53 -13.28 -9.32
CA PRO A 267 5.53 -14.30 -9.00
C PRO A 267 6.13 -15.49 -8.23
N VAL A 268 7.42 -15.43 -7.85
CA VAL A 268 8.11 -16.49 -7.12
C VAL A 268 8.10 -16.16 -5.62
N ALA A 269 7.75 -17.15 -4.79
CA ALA A 269 7.84 -17.02 -3.34
C ALA A 269 9.29 -17.07 -2.88
N TRP A 270 9.66 -16.16 -1.99
CA TRP A 270 10.94 -16.24 -1.31
C TRP A 270 10.90 -17.30 -0.21
N LYS A 271 12.01 -18.03 -0.09
CA LYS A 271 12.26 -18.94 1.02
C LYS A 271 13.65 -18.65 1.59
N PRO A 272 13.83 -18.76 2.92
CA PRO A 272 15.16 -18.76 3.51
C PRO A 272 16.04 -19.82 2.85
N PHE A 273 17.31 -19.49 2.63
CA PHE A 273 18.28 -20.47 2.14
C PHE A 273 18.48 -21.56 3.20
N ASP A 274 18.33 -22.81 2.78
CA ASP A 274 18.56 -23.99 3.62
C ASP A 274 19.42 -24.99 2.85
N PRO A 275 20.69 -25.21 3.24
CA PRO A 275 21.57 -26.15 2.54
C PRO A 275 21.13 -27.61 2.70
N THR A 276 20.21 -27.91 3.62
CA THR A 276 19.69 -29.26 3.86
C THR A 276 18.43 -29.56 3.04
N ASP A 277 17.79 -28.53 2.47
CA ASP A 277 16.61 -28.68 1.63
C ASP A 277 16.97 -29.41 0.32
N PRO A 278 16.26 -30.50 -0.05
CA PRO A 278 16.56 -31.27 -1.24
C PRO A 278 16.54 -30.45 -2.54
N TRP A 279 15.66 -29.44 -2.62
CA TRP A 279 15.56 -28.59 -3.82
C TRP A 279 16.72 -27.60 -3.91
N THR A 280 17.13 -27.03 -2.77
CA THR A 280 18.31 -26.17 -2.67
C THR A 280 19.56 -26.93 -3.06
N LYS A 281 19.74 -28.15 -2.52
CA LYS A 281 20.86 -29.02 -2.90
C LYS A 281 20.85 -29.35 -4.40
N LEU A 282 19.71 -29.77 -4.94
CA LEU A 282 19.57 -30.06 -6.37
C LEU A 282 19.94 -28.86 -7.24
N ALA A 283 19.51 -27.65 -6.85
CA ALA A 283 19.84 -26.43 -7.57
C ALA A 283 21.34 -26.12 -7.53
N LEU A 284 21.97 -26.23 -6.36
CA LEU A 284 23.41 -25.99 -6.20
C LEU A 284 24.25 -27.02 -6.95
N ASP A 285 23.89 -28.30 -6.88
CA ASP A 285 24.56 -29.39 -7.61
C ASP A 285 24.45 -29.15 -9.13
N ALA A 286 23.26 -28.81 -9.63
CA ALA A 286 23.07 -28.51 -11.05
C ALA A 286 23.83 -27.26 -11.51
N ILE A 287 23.98 -26.24 -10.65
CA ILE A 287 24.79 -25.06 -10.94
C ILE A 287 26.28 -25.43 -10.95
N ALA A 288 26.73 -26.32 -10.05
CA ALA A 288 28.10 -26.82 -10.00
C ALA A 288 28.46 -27.65 -11.25
N ASP A 289 27.51 -28.40 -11.81
CA ASP A 289 27.70 -29.12 -13.07
C ASP A 289 27.85 -28.16 -14.27
N ILE A 290 27.13 -27.03 -14.27
CA ILE A 290 27.19 -26.01 -15.34
C ILE A 290 28.46 -25.17 -15.22
N ILE A 291 28.84 -24.80 -13.99
CA ILE A 291 29.98 -23.95 -13.66
C ILE A 291 30.88 -24.73 -12.70
N VAL A 292 31.78 -25.51 -13.31
CA VAL A 292 32.65 -26.46 -12.60
C VAL A 292 33.61 -25.73 -11.66
N GLU A 293 34.22 -24.65 -12.15
CA GLU A 293 35.18 -23.85 -11.39
C GLU A 293 34.49 -23.12 -10.22
N PRO A 294 34.82 -23.45 -8.95
CA PRO A 294 34.12 -22.92 -7.77
C PRO A 294 34.14 -21.39 -7.68
N ASP A 295 35.29 -20.76 -7.94
CA ASP A 295 35.44 -19.31 -7.84
C ASP A 295 34.60 -18.58 -8.89
N ALA A 296 34.56 -19.12 -10.12
CA ALA A 296 33.73 -18.59 -11.20
C ALA A 296 32.24 -18.78 -10.90
N ARG A 297 31.86 -19.91 -10.30
CA ARG A 297 30.48 -20.19 -9.89
C ARG A 297 29.99 -19.19 -8.85
N ASP A 298 30.77 -18.98 -7.79
CA ASP A 298 30.41 -18.03 -6.74
C ASP A 298 30.29 -16.62 -7.31
N TRP A 299 31.26 -16.20 -8.12
CA TRP A 299 31.22 -14.89 -8.77
C TRP A 299 29.98 -14.72 -9.67
N ILE A 300 29.64 -15.71 -10.50
CA ILE A 300 28.45 -15.68 -11.35
C ILE A 300 27.17 -15.62 -10.53
N LEU A 301 27.09 -16.36 -9.41
CA LEU A 301 25.94 -16.33 -8.52
C LEU A 301 25.80 -14.96 -7.84
N PHE A 302 26.90 -14.35 -7.39
CA PHE A 302 26.88 -12.99 -6.86
C PHE A 302 26.46 -11.99 -7.92
N HIS A 303 26.96 -12.10 -9.15
CA HIS A 303 26.56 -11.25 -10.26
C HIS A 303 25.06 -11.39 -10.58
N ALA A 304 24.52 -12.61 -10.61
CA ALA A 304 23.09 -12.84 -10.78
C ALA A 304 22.27 -12.23 -9.61
N ALA A 305 22.77 -12.32 -8.38
CA ALA A 305 22.13 -11.77 -7.18
C ALA A 305 22.08 -10.24 -7.17
N GLN A 306 22.99 -9.55 -7.87
CA GLN A 306 22.90 -8.09 -8.09
C GLN A 306 21.57 -7.69 -8.75
N GLY A 307 20.91 -8.61 -9.48
CA GLY A 307 19.54 -8.47 -9.97
C GLY A 307 18.54 -7.96 -8.92
N LEU A 308 18.75 -8.28 -7.64
CA LEU A 308 17.79 -8.05 -6.55
C LEU A 308 17.94 -6.71 -5.83
N SER A 309 19.12 -6.09 -5.79
CA SER A 309 19.39 -4.99 -4.85
C SER A 309 18.91 -3.61 -5.33
N GLY A 310 18.64 -3.45 -6.63
CA GLY A 310 18.23 -2.16 -7.22
C GLY A 310 19.31 -1.08 -7.21
N ASP A 311 20.48 -1.37 -6.63
CA ASP A 311 21.61 -0.45 -6.54
C ASP A 311 22.26 -0.22 -7.91
N PRO A 312 22.97 0.90 -8.11
CA PRO A 312 23.83 1.08 -9.27
C PRO A 312 24.78 -0.11 -9.43
N LYS A 313 24.78 -0.71 -10.61
CA LYS A 313 25.57 -1.90 -10.92
C LYS A 313 26.72 -1.53 -11.84
N GLU A 314 27.78 -2.30 -11.75
CA GLU A 314 28.86 -2.23 -12.73
C GLU A 314 28.33 -2.58 -14.13
N GLY A 315 28.73 -1.82 -15.14
CA GLY A 315 28.33 -2.02 -16.54
C GLY A 315 29.04 -3.21 -17.18
N LEU A 316 28.89 -4.41 -16.60
CA LEU A 316 29.52 -5.64 -17.09
C LEU A 316 28.60 -6.37 -18.08
N LEU A 317 29.15 -6.71 -19.24
CA LEU A 317 28.53 -7.63 -20.18
C LEU A 317 29.21 -9.00 -20.06
N LEU A 318 28.46 -10.02 -19.64
CA LEU A 318 28.98 -11.37 -19.52
C LEU A 318 28.80 -12.17 -20.81
N MET A 319 29.93 -12.64 -21.36
CA MET A 319 29.98 -13.53 -22.51
C MET A 319 30.36 -14.94 -22.05
N TRP A 320 29.44 -15.89 -22.18
CA TRP A 320 29.65 -17.28 -21.76
C TRP A 320 30.06 -18.16 -22.95
N GLU A 321 31.36 -18.31 -23.19
CA GLU A 321 31.86 -19.16 -24.29
C GLU A 321 31.94 -20.65 -23.90
N GLY A 322 31.51 -21.55 -24.77
CA GLY A 322 31.62 -23.00 -24.58
C GLY A 322 30.76 -23.77 -25.57
N GLY A 323 30.99 -25.09 -25.64
CA GLY A 323 30.23 -25.99 -26.51
C GLY A 323 28.72 -25.98 -26.22
N GLY A 324 27.95 -26.47 -27.19
CA GLY A 324 26.50 -26.66 -27.03
C GLY A 324 26.18 -27.66 -25.92
N GLN A 325 24.97 -27.55 -25.35
CA GLN A 325 24.40 -28.46 -24.33
C GLN A 325 25.01 -28.41 -22.91
N ASN A 326 25.86 -27.44 -22.59
CA ASN A 326 26.45 -27.28 -21.25
C ASN A 326 25.55 -26.55 -20.22
N GLY A 327 24.23 -26.51 -20.42
CA GLY A 327 23.28 -25.93 -19.44
C GLY A 327 23.29 -24.41 -19.26
N LYS A 328 24.14 -23.64 -19.96
CA LYS A 328 24.23 -22.16 -19.87
C LYS A 328 22.88 -21.46 -20.02
N THR A 329 22.12 -21.82 -21.06
CA THR A 329 20.79 -21.26 -21.32
C THR A 329 19.78 -21.65 -20.23
N SER A 330 19.95 -22.83 -19.62
CA SER A 330 19.11 -23.28 -18.51
C SER A 330 19.35 -22.42 -17.27
N PHE A 331 20.61 -22.17 -16.91
CA PHE A 331 20.96 -21.28 -15.81
C PHE A 331 20.35 -19.88 -15.98
N LEU A 332 20.57 -19.23 -17.13
CA LEU A 332 20.00 -17.91 -17.42
C LEU A 332 18.46 -17.92 -17.36
N ARG A 333 17.83 -19.01 -17.81
CA ARG A 333 16.37 -19.18 -17.70
C ARG A 333 15.91 -19.33 -16.25
N TRP A 334 16.68 -20.00 -15.38
CA TRP A 334 16.36 -20.11 -13.96
C TRP A 334 16.43 -18.75 -13.26
N VAL A 335 17.51 -18.00 -13.50
CA VAL A 335 17.66 -16.63 -13.00
C VAL A 335 16.52 -15.74 -13.49
N ALA A 336 16.20 -15.77 -14.78
CA ALA A 336 15.11 -14.99 -15.35
C ALA A 336 13.75 -15.38 -14.74
N LYS A 337 13.49 -16.67 -14.51
CA LYS A 337 12.27 -17.13 -13.84
C LYS A 337 12.19 -16.68 -12.38
N ALA A 338 13.31 -16.69 -11.65
CA ALA A 338 13.38 -16.25 -10.25
C ALA A 338 13.10 -14.74 -10.13
N LEU A 339 13.70 -13.95 -11.02
CA LEU A 339 13.47 -12.50 -11.10
C LEU A 339 12.09 -12.18 -11.69
N GLY A 340 11.50 -13.05 -12.52
CA GLY A 340 10.19 -12.83 -13.09
C GLY A 340 10.19 -11.62 -14.05
N PRO A 341 9.29 -10.64 -13.88
CA PRO A 341 9.17 -9.52 -14.81
C PRO A 341 10.42 -8.63 -14.86
N TYR A 342 11.33 -8.72 -13.89
CA TYR A 342 12.56 -7.91 -13.86
C TYR A 342 13.69 -8.44 -14.76
N ALA A 343 13.48 -9.57 -15.45
CA ALA A 343 14.47 -10.16 -16.35
C ALA A 343 13.79 -10.67 -17.63
N ASP A 344 14.37 -10.35 -18.79
CA ASP A 344 13.88 -10.83 -20.08
C ASP A 344 15.05 -11.27 -20.98
N LYS A 345 14.76 -12.10 -21.97
CA LYS A 345 15.71 -12.52 -22.99
C LYS A 345 15.95 -11.34 -23.95
N PHE A 346 17.18 -10.83 -23.96
CA PHE A 346 17.57 -9.80 -24.90
C PHE A 346 17.63 -10.35 -26.34
N ASN A 347 17.00 -9.63 -27.30
CA ASN A 347 17.12 -9.97 -28.72
C ASN A 347 18.42 -9.38 -29.27
N ILE A 348 19.39 -10.25 -29.61
CA ILE A 348 20.71 -9.83 -30.10
C ILE A 348 20.66 -9.00 -31.39
N GLN A 349 19.59 -9.13 -32.18
CA GLN A 349 19.38 -8.27 -33.35
C GLN A 349 19.36 -6.79 -32.96
N LEU A 350 18.84 -6.42 -31.78
CA LEU A 350 18.86 -5.03 -31.30
C LEU A 350 20.27 -4.46 -31.12
N MET A 351 21.30 -5.30 -30.95
CA MET A 351 22.70 -4.88 -30.89
C MET A 351 23.42 -5.00 -32.24
N CYS A 352 23.03 -5.96 -33.08
CA CYS A 352 23.78 -6.32 -34.28
C CYS A 352 23.15 -5.86 -35.60
N SER A 353 21.88 -5.45 -35.62
CA SER A 353 21.23 -4.90 -36.80
C SER A 353 21.51 -3.41 -36.94
N GLU A 354 21.55 -2.91 -38.19
CA GLU A 354 21.48 -1.46 -38.43
C GLU A 354 20.25 -0.88 -37.72
N ARG A 355 20.38 0.34 -37.19
CA ARG A 355 19.24 1.04 -36.57
C ARG A 355 18.12 1.10 -37.61
N GLU A 356 16.97 0.49 -37.31
CA GLU A 356 15.76 0.73 -38.10
C GLU A 356 15.48 2.25 -38.14
N ASP A 357 15.00 2.75 -39.28
CA ASP A 357 14.60 4.14 -39.44
C ASP A 357 13.74 4.59 -38.26
N ALA A 358 14.03 5.79 -37.73
CA ALA A 358 13.44 6.34 -36.51
C ALA A 358 11.89 6.43 -36.51
N ASP A 359 11.27 6.19 -37.67
CA ASP A 359 9.84 6.30 -37.92
C ASP A 359 9.05 4.99 -37.66
N ARG A 360 9.72 3.88 -37.32
CA ARG A 360 9.05 2.60 -37.00
C ARG A 360 9.14 2.27 -35.50
N PRO A 361 8.02 2.00 -34.81
CA PRO A 361 8.05 1.61 -33.40
C PRO A 361 8.69 0.22 -33.23
N ASN A 362 9.89 0.18 -32.65
CA ASN A 362 10.58 -1.07 -32.34
C ASN A 362 10.02 -1.70 -31.05
N SER A 363 9.13 -2.68 -31.22
CA SER A 363 8.47 -3.41 -30.14
C SER A 363 9.42 -4.13 -29.19
N ALA A 364 10.60 -4.55 -29.66
CA ALA A 364 11.60 -5.21 -28.83
C ALA A 364 12.36 -4.22 -27.93
N MET A 365 12.56 -2.97 -28.38
CA MET A 365 13.14 -1.90 -27.57
C MET A 365 12.13 -1.32 -26.56
N MET A 366 10.84 -1.28 -26.92
CA MET A 366 9.75 -0.87 -26.01
C MET A 366 9.62 -1.78 -24.78
N ARG A 367 9.92 -3.08 -24.88
CA ARG A 367 9.87 -4.00 -23.73
C ARG A 367 10.81 -3.60 -22.58
N PHE A 368 11.96 -2.99 -22.90
CA PHE A 368 12.94 -2.56 -21.89
C PHE A 368 12.69 -1.13 -21.36
N LYS A 369 11.74 -0.37 -21.93
CA LYS A 369 11.31 0.94 -21.43
C LYS A 369 10.34 0.88 -20.24
N HIS A 370 9.76 -0.30 -19.97
CA HIS A 370 8.73 -0.50 -18.95
C HIS A 370 9.22 -1.27 -17.71
N LEU A 371 10.49 -1.69 -17.71
CA LEU A 371 11.25 -2.05 -16.51
C LEU A 371 11.76 -0.77 -15.87
#